data_AF-A0A844B901-F1
#
_entry.id   AF-A0A844B901-F1
#
_cell.length_a   1.000
_cell.length_b   1.000
_cell.length_c   1.000
_cell.angle_alpha   90.00
_cell.angle_beta   90.00
_cell.angle_gamma   90.00
#
_symmetry.space_group_name_H-M   'P 1'
#
loop_
_entity.id
_entity.type
_entity.pdbx_description
1 polymer ?
#
loop_
_entity_poly.entity_id
_entity_poly.type
_entity_poly.pdbx_seq_one_letter_code
_entity_poly.pdbx_strand_id
1 'polypeptide(L)'
;MTHSLVTLADAQPQDAQALRELMARVIAVSVTQDEAVLQSTIANVNRNLGWWLAHPGECVHLKAEAGGRIVGVVLVKQFWNLCSLFVEADLQGQGVGRALVEAACDACRGRSPESALFLNAATNAIPFYRHLGFVERESAQTLPAGFLPMRKSL
;
A
#
# COMPACT_ATOMS: atom_id res chain seq x y z
N MET A 1 -12.47 19.24 18.39
CA MET A 1 -11.84 18.87 17.10
C MET A 1 -12.62 17.68 16.57
N THR A 2 -13.36 17.86 15.49
CA THR A 2 -14.14 16.79 14.89
C THR A 2 -13.15 15.87 14.18
N HIS A 3 -12.79 14.73 14.78
CA HIS A 3 -12.07 13.70 14.04
C HIS A 3 -13.04 13.18 12.97
N SER A 4 -12.80 13.55 11.72
CA SER A 4 -13.54 12.97 10.60
C SER A 4 -13.33 11.44 10.65
N LEU A 5 -14.44 10.70 10.78
CA LEU A 5 -14.41 9.24 10.77
C LEU A 5 -13.80 8.76 9.44
N VAL A 6 -12.80 7.89 9.55
CA VAL A 6 -12.17 7.24 8.38
C VAL A 6 -13.00 6.00 8.02
N THR A 7 -13.40 5.89 6.76
CA THR A 7 -14.11 4.73 6.22
C THR A 7 -13.30 4.03 5.15
N LEU A 8 -13.43 2.71 5.01
CA LEU A 8 -12.79 1.94 3.94
C LEU A 8 -13.80 1.59 2.84
N ALA A 9 -13.35 1.62 1.59
CA ALA A 9 -14.12 1.20 0.42
C ALA A 9 -13.21 0.61 -0.65
N ASP A 10 -13.78 -0.14 -1.60
CA ASP A 10 -13.05 -0.55 -2.81
C ASP A 10 -12.70 0.67 -3.65
N ALA A 11 -11.44 0.75 -4.09
CA ALA A 11 -11.03 1.73 -5.06
C ALA A 11 -11.68 1.43 -6.42
N GLN A 12 -12.20 2.46 -7.07
CA GLN A 12 -12.87 2.38 -8.36
C GLN A 12 -12.05 3.10 -9.43
N PRO A 13 -12.14 2.75 -10.73
CA PRO A 13 -11.33 3.38 -11.78
C PRO A 13 -11.37 4.92 -11.79
N GLN A 14 -12.50 5.54 -11.44
CA GLN A 14 -12.61 7.00 -11.31
C GLN A 14 -11.73 7.61 -10.20
N ASP A 15 -11.31 6.82 -9.21
CA ASP A 15 -10.42 7.25 -8.13
C ASP A 15 -8.96 7.39 -8.59
N ALA A 16 -8.60 6.88 -9.78
CA ALA A 16 -7.21 6.75 -10.21
C ALA A 16 -6.42 8.06 -10.15
N GLN A 17 -7.04 9.18 -10.53
CA GLN A 17 -6.38 10.49 -10.47
C GLN A 17 -6.12 10.91 -9.02
N ALA A 18 -7.12 10.79 -8.13
CA ALA A 18 -6.98 11.14 -6.73
C ALA A 18 -5.95 10.24 -6.01
N LEU A 19 -5.92 8.95 -6.34
CA LEU A 19 -4.94 7.99 -5.82
C LEU A 19 -3.52 8.35 -6.26
N ARG A 20 -3.34 8.72 -7.54
CA ARG A 20 -2.05 9.17 -8.08
C ARG A 20 -1.53 10.40 -7.33
N GLU A 21 -2.40 11.38 -7.11
CA GLU A 21 -2.05 12.60 -6.38
C GLU A 21 -1.73 12.34 -4.91
N LEU A 22 -2.53 11.50 -4.23
CA LEU A 22 -2.25 11.07 -2.86
C LEU A 22 -0.87 10.41 -2.75
N MET A 23 -0.60 9.39 -3.59
CA MET A 23 0.66 8.67 -3.53
C MET A 23 1.84 9.60 -3.81
N ALA A 24 1.75 10.48 -4.81
CA ALA A 24 2.80 11.45 -5.12
C ALA A 24 3.09 12.39 -3.92
N ARG A 25 2.05 12.93 -3.27
CA ARG A 25 2.21 13.77 -2.07
C ARG A 25 2.88 13.01 -0.92
N VAL A 26 2.40 11.81 -0.61
CA VAL A 26 2.94 11.02 0.51
C VAL A 26 4.39 10.59 0.25
N ILE A 27 4.75 10.24 -0.99
CA ILE A 27 6.13 9.89 -1.32
C ILE A 27 7.06 11.09 -1.11
N ALA A 28 6.67 12.27 -1.60
CA ALA A 28 7.47 13.50 -1.47
C ALA A 28 7.63 13.97 -0.02
N VAL A 29 6.65 13.70 0.86
CA VAL A 29 6.70 14.13 2.27
C VAL A 29 7.35 13.09 3.18
N SER A 30 7.05 11.79 3.00
CA SER A 30 7.28 10.77 4.03
C SER A 30 8.18 9.60 3.59
N VAL A 31 8.52 9.48 2.31
CA VAL A 31 9.31 8.34 1.82
C VAL A 31 10.77 8.70 1.59
N THR A 32 11.06 9.77 0.86
CA THR A 32 12.44 10.17 0.55
C THR A 32 12.51 11.64 0.16
N GLN A 33 13.67 12.27 0.42
CA GLN A 33 14.03 13.59 -0.10
C GLN A 33 15.08 13.50 -1.24
N ASP A 34 15.55 12.28 -1.55
CA ASP A 34 16.41 12.04 -2.71
C ASP A 34 15.58 12.06 -3.99
N GLU A 35 15.90 12.96 -4.92
CA GLU A 35 15.14 13.20 -6.14
C GLU A 35 15.10 11.97 -7.06
N ALA A 36 16.21 11.22 -7.19
CA ALA A 36 16.24 10.04 -8.06
C ALA A 36 15.37 8.91 -7.47
N VAL A 37 15.41 8.72 -6.16
CA VAL A 37 14.54 7.76 -5.46
C VAL A 37 13.07 8.22 -5.51
N LEU A 38 12.79 9.52 -5.38
CA LEU A 38 11.45 10.09 -5.50
C LEU A 38 10.85 9.79 -6.88
N GLN A 39 11.54 10.15 -7.96
CA GLN A 39 11.09 9.95 -9.34
C GLN A 39 10.87 8.47 -9.66
N SER A 40 11.82 7.61 -9.28
CA SER A 40 11.69 6.16 -9.52
C SER A 40 10.55 5.53 -8.72
N THR A 41 10.31 6.00 -7.49
CA THR A 41 9.19 5.54 -6.66
C THR A 41 7.84 5.99 -7.22
N ILE A 42 7.72 7.26 -7.63
CA ILE A 42 6.53 7.79 -8.31
C ILE A 42 6.25 7.00 -9.60
N ALA A 43 7.27 6.77 -10.42
CA ALA A 43 7.13 5.97 -11.63
C ALA A 43 6.66 4.53 -11.32
N ASN A 44 7.16 3.93 -10.23
CA ASN A 44 6.76 2.59 -9.83
C ASN A 44 5.29 2.51 -9.37
N VAL A 45 4.83 3.41 -8.51
CA VAL A 45 3.43 3.42 -8.08
C VAL A 45 2.48 3.73 -9.23
N ASN A 46 2.90 4.58 -10.18
CA ASN A 46 2.13 4.86 -11.39
C ASN A 46 1.98 3.63 -12.29
N ARG A 47 3.05 2.82 -12.43
CA ARG A 47 2.96 1.52 -13.12
C ARG A 47 2.04 0.55 -12.39
N ASN A 48 2.06 0.54 -11.05
CA ASN A 48 1.15 -0.31 -10.26
C ASN A 48 -0.32 0.08 -10.45
N LEU A 49 -0.61 1.38 -10.44
CA LEU A 49 -1.93 1.92 -10.70
C LEU A 49 -2.41 1.58 -12.13
N GLY A 50 -1.53 1.74 -13.13
CA GLY A 50 -1.82 1.35 -14.52
C GLY A 50 -2.10 -0.16 -14.66
N TRP A 51 -1.33 -0.99 -13.95
CA TRP A 51 -1.58 -2.43 -13.91
C TRP A 51 -2.96 -2.75 -13.32
N TRP A 52 -3.33 -2.10 -12.21
CA TRP A 52 -4.65 -2.29 -11.60
C TRP A 52 -5.80 -1.91 -12.55
N LEU A 53 -5.70 -0.76 -13.23
CA LEU A 53 -6.70 -0.32 -14.21
C LEU A 53 -6.89 -1.33 -15.35
N ALA A 54 -5.81 -2.01 -15.75
CA ALA A 54 -5.86 -3.04 -16.78
C ALA A 54 -6.34 -4.41 -16.27
N HIS A 55 -6.25 -4.69 -14.95
CA HIS A 55 -6.57 -5.99 -14.35
C HIS A 55 -7.44 -5.85 -13.08
N PRO A 56 -8.60 -5.18 -13.12
CA PRO A 56 -9.39 -4.89 -11.92
C PRO A 56 -9.87 -6.15 -11.18
N GLY A 57 -10.05 -7.28 -11.88
CA GLY A 57 -10.48 -8.55 -11.30
C GLY A 57 -9.37 -9.38 -10.66
N GLU A 58 -8.10 -9.00 -10.82
CA GLU A 58 -6.94 -9.75 -10.33
C GLU A 58 -6.29 -9.07 -9.13
N CYS A 59 -7.05 -8.32 -8.33
CA CYS A 59 -6.47 -7.54 -7.24
C CYS A 59 -7.43 -7.33 -6.07
N VAL A 60 -6.86 -6.86 -4.97
CA VAL A 60 -7.58 -6.13 -3.93
C VAL A 60 -7.02 -4.73 -3.91
N HIS A 61 -7.87 -3.73 -4.19
CA HIS A 61 -7.50 -2.32 -4.11
C HIS A 61 -8.50 -1.57 -3.24
N LEU A 62 -8.06 -1.15 -2.05
CA LEU A 62 -8.91 -0.45 -1.09
C LEU A 62 -8.42 0.97 -0.90
N LYS A 63 -9.37 1.87 -0.66
CA LYS A 63 -9.13 3.26 -0.27
C LYS A 63 -9.68 3.52 1.12
N ALA A 64 -9.02 4.42 1.84
CA ALA A 64 -9.53 5.02 3.06
C ALA A 64 -10.01 6.44 2.74
N GLU A 65 -11.19 6.82 3.21
CA GLU A 65 -11.81 8.12 2.96
C GLU A 65 -12.09 8.85 4.27
N ALA A 66 -11.84 10.16 4.29
CA ALA A 66 -12.21 11.04 5.41
C ALA A 66 -12.55 12.43 4.88
N GLY A 67 -13.70 12.97 5.29
CA GLY A 67 -14.17 14.29 4.85
C GLY A 67 -14.31 14.41 3.33
N GLY A 68 -14.79 13.35 2.66
CA GLY A 68 -15.01 13.32 1.21
C GLY A 68 -13.74 13.25 0.36
N ARG A 69 -12.58 12.94 0.95
CA ARG A 69 -11.30 12.80 0.25
C ARG A 69 -10.69 11.43 0.53
N ILE A 70 -9.97 10.89 -0.45
CA ILE A 70 -9.14 9.71 -0.25
C ILE A 70 -7.91 10.11 0.56
N VAL A 71 -7.72 9.45 1.69
CA VAL A 71 -6.64 9.70 2.66
C VAL A 71 -5.71 8.51 2.86
N GLY A 72 -6.02 7.38 2.26
CA GLY A 72 -5.15 6.21 2.29
C GLY A 72 -5.51 5.22 1.20
N VAL A 73 -4.57 4.35 0.88
CA VAL A 73 -4.72 3.35 -0.17
C VAL A 73 -3.88 2.11 0.13
N VAL A 74 -4.39 0.95 -0.23
CA VAL A 74 -3.61 -0.30 -0.35
C VAL A 74 -3.92 -0.99 -1.68
N LEU A 75 -2.89 -1.50 -2.35
CA LEU A 75 -3.02 -2.34 -3.55
C LEU A 75 -2.28 -3.66 -3.35
N VAL A 76 -3.04 -4.76 -3.48
CA VAL A 76 -2.51 -6.12 -3.55
C VAL A 76 -2.80 -6.69 -4.94
N LYS A 77 -1.74 -6.92 -5.72
CA LYS A 77 -1.85 -7.57 -7.03
C LYS A 77 -1.91 -9.07 -6.89
N GLN A 78 -2.74 -9.70 -7.71
CA GLN A 78 -2.89 -11.15 -7.83
C GLN A 78 -3.15 -11.85 -6.48
N PHE A 79 -3.75 -11.11 -5.53
CA PHE A 79 -4.06 -11.57 -4.17
C PHE A 79 -2.86 -11.95 -3.29
N TRP A 80 -1.62 -11.68 -3.72
CA TRP A 80 -0.43 -12.00 -2.93
C TRP A 80 0.58 -10.84 -2.85
N ASN A 81 0.67 -9.96 -3.85
CA ASN A 81 1.72 -8.93 -3.90
C ASN A 81 1.21 -7.57 -3.41
N LEU A 82 1.43 -7.25 -2.13
CA LEU A 82 1.14 -5.93 -1.59
C LEU A 82 2.21 -4.95 -2.08
N CYS A 83 1.85 -4.18 -3.11
CA CYS A 83 2.79 -3.34 -3.86
C CYS A 83 2.61 -1.84 -3.61
N SER A 84 1.56 -1.43 -2.91
CA SER A 84 1.33 -0.03 -2.55
C SER A 84 0.56 0.05 -1.23
N LEU A 85 1.08 0.85 -0.29
CA LEU A 85 0.40 1.23 0.95
C LEU A 85 0.82 2.66 1.29
N PHE A 86 -0.13 3.58 1.25
CA PHE A 86 0.11 4.99 1.55
C PHE A 86 -1.02 5.55 2.39
N VAL A 87 -0.69 6.42 3.34
CA VAL A 87 -1.64 7.15 4.19
C VAL A 87 -1.17 8.60 4.25
N GLU A 88 -2.10 9.54 4.13
CA GLU A 88 -1.85 10.97 4.31
C GLU A 88 -1.01 11.22 5.58
N ALA A 89 0.01 12.06 5.47
CA ALA A 89 1.03 12.22 6.51
C ALA A 89 0.42 12.56 7.87
N ASP A 90 -0.55 13.48 7.91
CA ASP A 90 -1.23 13.92 9.13
C ASP A 90 -2.14 12.85 9.76
N LEU A 91 -2.42 11.76 9.04
CA LEU A 91 -3.25 10.63 9.50
C LEU A 91 -2.44 9.35 9.76
N GLN A 92 -1.11 9.41 9.60
CA GLN A 92 -0.22 8.32 10.00
C GLN A 92 -0.19 8.17 11.53
N GLY A 93 0.10 6.97 12.02
CA GLY A 93 0.08 6.66 13.46
C GLY A 93 -1.32 6.55 14.08
N GLN A 94 -2.40 6.81 13.32
CA GLN A 94 -3.79 6.78 13.81
C GLN A 94 -4.54 5.48 13.45
N GLY A 95 -3.82 4.44 13.00
CA GLY A 95 -4.40 3.12 12.69
C GLY A 95 -4.96 2.94 11.28
N VAL A 96 -5.01 3.97 10.43
CA VAL A 96 -5.53 3.88 9.05
C VAL A 96 -4.79 2.82 8.21
N GLY A 97 -3.45 2.83 8.26
CA GLY A 97 -2.63 1.85 7.53
C GLY A 97 -2.85 0.42 8.02
N ARG A 98 -3.07 0.22 9.33
CA ARG A 98 -3.42 -1.09 9.90
C ARG A 98 -4.76 -1.56 9.34
N ALA A 99 -5.79 -0.71 9.40
CA ALA A 99 -7.12 -1.06 8.93
C ALA A 99 -7.12 -1.44 7.43
N LEU A 100 -6.38 -0.70 6.59
CA LEU A 100 -6.21 -1.03 5.17
C LEU A 100 -5.56 -2.40 4.97
N VAL A 101 -4.46 -2.70 5.67
CA VAL A 101 -3.74 -3.97 5.51
C VAL A 101 -4.55 -5.15 6.03
N GLU A 102 -5.24 -5.01 7.16
CA GLU A 102 -6.10 -6.05 7.72
C GLU A 102 -7.27 -6.37 6.77
N ALA A 103 -7.97 -5.34 6.27
CA ALA A 103 -9.03 -5.52 5.29
C ALA A 103 -8.52 -6.16 3.99
N ALA A 104 -7.32 -5.78 3.53
CA ALA A 104 -6.70 -6.41 2.37
C ALA A 104 -6.32 -7.87 2.61
N CYS A 105 -5.85 -8.22 3.82
CA CYS A 105 -5.57 -9.61 4.18
C CYS A 105 -6.84 -10.45 4.14
N ASP A 106 -7.93 -9.98 4.77
CA ASP A 106 -9.20 -10.69 4.78
C ASP A 106 -9.75 -10.88 3.36
N ALA A 107 -9.67 -9.85 2.52
CA ALA A 107 -10.11 -9.91 1.12
C ALA A 107 -9.24 -10.82 0.23
N CYS A 108 -7.98 -11.11 0.62
CA CYS A 108 -7.09 -12.02 -0.11
C CYS A 108 -7.15 -13.47 0.41
N ARG A 109 -7.70 -13.70 1.60
CA ARG A 109 -7.78 -15.04 2.22
C ARG A 109 -8.57 -16.00 1.31
N GLY A 110 -8.01 -17.18 1.06
CA GLY A 110 -8.59 -18.17 0.13
C GLY A 110 -8.47 -17.85 -1.36
N ARG A 111 -7.92 -16.68 -1.74
CA ARG A 111 -7.68 -16.27 -3.14
C ARG A 111 -6.20 -16.17 -3.49
N SER A 112 -5.34 -15.96 -2.49
CA SER A 112 -3.89 -15.91 -2.67
C SER A 112 -3.33 -17.28 -3.08
N PRO A 113 -2.67 -17.40 -4.26
CA PRO A 113 -1.98 -18.63 -4.63
C PRO A 113 -0.82 -18.97 -3.68
N GLU A 114 -0.26 -17.95 -3.02
CA GLU A 114 0.85 -18.10 -2.08
C GLU A 114 0.40 -18.44 -0.66
N SER A 115 -0.92 -18.47 -0.40
CA SER A 115 -1.50 -18.55 0.96
C SER A 115 -0.91 -17.48 1.92
N ALA A 116 -0.44 -16.38 1.36
CA ALA A 116 0.28 -15.32 2.05
C ALA A 116 0.23 -14.00 1.25
N LEU A 117 0.54 -12.89 1.93
CA LEU A 117 0.94 -11.63 1.30
C LEU A 117 2.44 -11.45 1.37
N PHE A 118 3.03 -11.02 0.26
CA PHE A 118 4.43 -10.62 0.12
C PHE A 118 4.52 -9.12 -0.16
N LEU A 119 5.54 -8.48 0.40
CA LEU A 119 5.86 -7.07 0.14
C LEU A 119 7.35 -6.79 0.30
N ASN A 120 7.81 -5.67 -0.24
CA ASN A 120 9.16 -5.18 0.00
C ASN A 120 9.04 -3.90 0.82
N ALA A 121 9.36 -3.99 2.12
CA ALA A 121 9.20 -2.90 3.06
C ALA A 121 10.38 -1.94 2.98
N ALA A 122 10.12 -0.64 2.80
CA ALA A 122 11.12 0.39 3.04
C ALA A 122 11.55 0.40 4.51
N THR A 123 12.80 0.78 4.81
CA THR A 123 13.39 0.77 6.17
C THR A 123 12.47 1.32 7.25
N ASN A 124 11.84 2.47 7.01
CA ASN A 124 10.96 3.14 7.96
C ASN A 124 9.62 2.40 8.22
N ALA A 125 9.18 1.56 7.28
CA ALA A 125 7.93 0.80 7.37
C ALA A 125 8.12 -0.60 7.98
N ILE A 126 9.36 -1.10 8.13
CA ILE A 126 9.64 -2.43 8.68
C ILE A 126 8.99 -2.64 10.07
N PRO A 127 9.14 -1.71 11.06
CA PRO A 127 8.53 -1.89 12.38
C PRO A 127 7.00 -1.96 12.31
N PHE A 128 6.39 -1.18 11.42
CA PHE A 128 4.95 -1.21 11.16
C PHE A 128 4.51 -2.59 10.68
N TYR A 129 5.17 -3.14 9.65
CA TYR A 129 4.80 -4.45 9.11
C TYR A 129 5.05 -5.59 10.11
N ARG A 130 6.13 -5.54 10.90
CA ARG A 130 6.37 -6.51 11.99
C ARG A 130 5.23 -6.52 13.01
N HIS A 131 4.73 -5.35 13.39
CA HIS A 131 3.61 -5.25 14.32
C HIS A 131 2.30 -5.81 13.75
N LEU A 132 2.17 -5.86 12.42
CA LEU A 132 1.05 -6.51 11.73
C LEU A 132 1.25 -8.03 11.51
N GLY A 133 2.33 -8.60 12.01
CA GLY A 133 2.65 -10.03 11.90
C GLY A 133 3.37 -10.41 10.61
N PHE A 134 3.90 -9.45 9.86
CA PHE A 134 4.81 -9.78 8.76
C PHE A 134 6.17 -10.17 9.32
N VAL A 135 6.75 -11.21 8.73
CA VAL A 135 8.10 -11.70 9.02
C VAL A 135 8.98 -11.53 7.79
N GLU A 136 10.28 -11.53 7.97
CA GLU A 136 11.23 -11.54 6.85
C GLU A 136 11.04 -12.79 5.99
N ARG A 137 11.25 -12.65 4.67
CA ARG A 137 11.28 -13.77 3.73
C ARG A 137 12.54 -13.66 2.87
N GLU A 138 12.97 -14.79 2.33
CA GLU A 138 13.97 -14.78 1.26
C GLU A 138 13.39 -14.18 -0.03
N SER A 139 14.25 -13.55 -0.81
CA SER A 139 13.91 -13.00 -2.13
C SER A 139 15.02 -13.35 -3.11
N ALA A 140 14.65 -13.99 -4.22
CA ALA A 140 15.55 -14.19 -5.35
C ALA A 140 15.81 -12.89 -6.13
N GLN A 141 15.02 -11.83 -5.87
CA GLN A 141 15.19 -10.53 -6.50
C GLN A 141 16.15 -9.65 -5.70
N THR A 142 17.08 -8.99 -6.40
CA THR A 142 17.86 -7.90 -5.85
C THR A 142 16.95 -6.70 -5.58
N LEU A 143 16.78 -6.37 -4.30
CA LEU A 143 16.00 -5.21 -3.89
C LEU A 143 16.89 -3.96 -3.79
N PRO A 144 16.32 -2.75 -3.92
CA PRO A 144 17.04 -1.52 -3.60
C PRO A 144 17.58 -1.56 -2.16
N ALA A 145 18.71 -0.88 -1.93
CA ALA A 145 19.27 -0.76 -0.59
C ALA A 145 18.21 -0.19 0.39
N GLY A 146 18.09 -0.82 1.57
CA GLY A 146 17.11 -0.42 2.59
C GLY A 146 15.70 -1.02 2.40
N PHE A 147 15.49 -1.91 1.43
CA PHE A 147 14.25 -2.67 1.34
C PHE A 147 14.40 -4.08 1.92
N LEU A 148 13.45 -4.47 2.77
CA LEU A 148 13.39 -5.80 3.37
C LEU A 148 12.23 -6.59 2.75
N PRO A 149 12.46 -7.77 2.15
CA PRO A 149 11.37 -8.63 1.70
C PRO A 149 10.67 -9.24 2.92
N MET A 150 9.35 -9.11 3.00
CA MET A 150 8.56 -9.62 4.11
C MET A 150 7.32 -10.38 3.64
N ARG A 151 6.84 -11.34 4.45
CA ARG A 151 5.60 -12.08 4.20
C ARG A 151 4.71 -12.14 5.42
N LYS A 152 3.41 -12.31 5.20
CA LYS A 152 2.42 -12.67 6.23
C LYS A 152 1.52 -13.77 5.68
N SER A 153 1.42 -14.89 6.41
CA SER A 153 0.45 -15.94 6.06
C SER A 153 -0.98 -15.40 6.20
N LEU A 154 -1.87 -15.81 5.28
CA LEU A 154 -3.26 -15.36 5.23
C LEU A 154 -4.22 -16.34 5.89
#